data_AF-A0ABD6EHM4-F1
#
_entry.id   AF-A0ABD6EHM4-F1
#
_cell.length_a   1.000
_cell.length_b   1.000
_cell.length_c   1.000
_cell.angle_alpha   90.00
_cell.angle_beta   90.00
_cell.angle_gamma   90.00
#
_symmetry.space_group_name_H-M   'P 1'
#
loop_
_entity.id
_entity.type
_entity.pdbx_description
1 polymer ?
#
loop_
_entity_poly.entity_id
_entity_poly.type
_entity_poly.pdbx_seq_one_letter_code
_entity_poly.pdbx_strand_id
1 'polypeptide(L)'
;MVVASLLLVVLIGLVNDQGMKGASYPAVFSLFAFVIFFAIGPGAIPWFFVSELFGSGARGGANSVAAMVNWSTNVLVSFFFPMLARAMKQYVFLIFTFSLVFFIFFTIIYVPETKGKTIEEIQAGMKRSKRVSAQTATAATTAAATKATNTSGAATNVSGESTAASKA
;
A
#
# COMPACT_ATOMS: atom_id res chain seq x y z
N MET A 1 11.21 -11.71 9.37
CA MET A 1 12.03 -10.68 8.67
C MET A 1 12.24 -9.41 9.49
N VAL A 2 11.20 -8.67 9.90
CA VAL A 2 11.33 -7.44 10.73
C VAL A 2 12.13 -7.70 12.01
N VAL A 3 11.79 -8.77 12.74
CA VAL A 3 12.52 -9.18 13.95
C VAL A 3 14.01 -9.46 13.66
N ALA A 4 14.31 -10.16 12.57
CA ALA A 4 15.69 -10.45 12.16
C ALA A 4 16.46 -9.16 11.80
N SER A 5 15.80 -8.19 11.18
CA SER A 5 16.39 -6.87 10.87
C SER A 5 16.68 -6.06 12.13
N LEU A 6 15.77 -6.05 13.12
CA LEU A 6 15.99 -5.38 14.40
C LEU A 6 17.12 -6.05 15.19
N LEU A 7 17.14 -7.39 15.20
CA LEU A 7 18.18 -8.17 15.84
C LEU A 7 19.55 -7.90 15.20
N LEU A 8 19.61 -7.75 13.87
CA LEU A 8 20.82 -7.37 13.15
C LEU A 8 21.32 -5.97 13.55
N VAL A 9 20.43 -4.98 13.68
CA VAL A 9 20.80 -3.62 14.14
C VAL A 9 21.44 -3.66 15.53
N VAL A 10 20.81 -4.39 16.46
CA VAL A 10 21.28 -4.51 17.84
C VAL A 10 22.63 -5.23 17.91
N LEU A 11 22.77 -6.36 17.22
CA LEU A 11 24.01 -7.13 17.26
C LEU A 11 25.19 -6.41 16.61
N ILE A 12 24.98 -5.72 15.49
CA ILE A 12 26.03 -4.89 14.88
C ILE A 12 26.39 -3.70 15.79
N GLY A 13 25.41 -3.09 16.45
CA GLY A 13 25.65 -2.05 17.45
C GLY A 13 26.54 -2.55 18.61
N LEU A 14 26.26 -3.74 19.14
CA LEU A 14 27.07 -4.35 20.20
C LEU A 14 28.50 -4.69 19.74
N VAL A 15 28.67 -5.14 18.49
CA VAL A 15 30.01 -5.38 17.91
C VAL A 15 30.79 -4.07 17.78
N ASN A 16 30.15 -3.00 17.29
CA ASN A 16 30.81 -1.73 17.01
C ASN A 16 31.11 -0.90 18.26
N ASP A 17 30.19 -0.86 19.25
CA ASP A 17 30.28 0.06 20.39
C ASP A 17 30.94 -0.59 21.62
N GLN A 18 30.80 -1.90 21.81
CA GLN A 18 31.35 -2.63 22.97
C GLN A 18 32.57 -3.50 22.62
N GLY A 19 32.96 -3.57 21.34
CA GLY A 19 34.08 -4.38 20.87
C GLY A 19 33.95 -5.88 21.18
N MET A 20 32.72 -6.34 21.46
CA MET A 20 32.44 -7.72 21.85
C MET A 20 32.60 -8.63 20.64
N LYS A 21 33.80 -9.17 20.43
CA LYS A 21 34.09 -10.13 19.34
C LYS A 21 33.15 -11.34 19.34
N GLY A 22 32.60 -11.71 20.50
CA GLY A 22 31.60 -12.79 20.63
C GLY A 22 30.25 -12.47 19.97
N ALA A 23 29.89 -11.18 19.81
CA ALA A 23 28.64 -10.77 19.16
C ALA A 23 28.70 -10.85 17.61
N SER A 24 29.89 -11.05 17.03
CA SER A 24 30.05 -11.19 15.58
C SER A 24 29.39 -12.46 15.04
N TYR A 25 29.53 -13.59 15.73
CA TYR A 25 28.89 -14.86 15.33
C TYR A 25 27.36 -14.79 15.26
N PRO A 26 26.64 -14.31 16.30
CA PRO A 26 25.21 -14.16 16.20
C PRO A 26 24.79 -13.06 15.21
N ALA A 27 25.62 -12.01 14.99
CA ALA A 27 25.33 -10.99 13.98
C ALA A 27 25.30 -11.60 12.57
N VAL A 28 26.29 -12.45 12.25
CA VAL A 28 26.32 -13.18 10.97
C VAL A 28 25.11 -14.12 10.85
N PHE A 29 24.75 -14.84 11.91
CA PHE A 29 23.55 -15.69 11.90
C PHE A 29 22.28 -14.88 11.64
N SER A 30 22.15 -13.70 12.26
CA SER A 30 20.99 -12.81 12.06
C SER A 30 20.89 -12.30 10.62
N LEU A 31 22.03 -12.06 9.96
CA LEU A 31 22.09 -11.67 8.55
C LEU A 31 21.57 -12.80 7.66
N PHE A 32 22.01 -14.04 7.90
CA PHE A 32 21.51 -15.20 7.15
C PHE A 32 20.02 -15.41 7.38
N ALA A 33 19.54 -15.29 8.62
CA ALA A 33 18.12 -15.36 8.92
C ALA A 33 17.33 -14.30 8.15
N PHE A 34 17.82 -13.06 8.10
CA PHE A 34 17.22 -11.98 7.31
C PHE A 34 17.12 -12.37 5.83
N VAL A 35 18.20 -12.88 5.23
CA VAL A 35 18.24 -13.29 3.81
C VAL A 35 17.26 -14.44 3.54
N ILE A 36 17.18 -15.45 4.41
CA ILE A 36 16.25 -16.57 4.27
C ILE A 36 14.80 -16.09 4.29
N PHE A 37 14.44 -15.25 5.26
CA PHE A 37 13.08 -14.69 5.31
C PHE A 37 12.77 -13.77 4.13
N PHE A 38 13.76 -13.04 3.63
CA PHE A 38 13.61 -12.23 2.42
C PHE A 38 13.31 -13.12 1.21
N ALA A 39 14.08 -14.20 1.01
CA ALA A 39 13.91 -15.11 -0.11
C ALA A 39 12.54 -15.81 -0.13
N ILE A 40 12.02 -16.20 1.05
CA ILE A 40 10.72 -16.88 1.17
C ILE A 40 9.55 -15.93 0.86
N GLY A 41 9.65 -14.65 1.23
CA GLY A 41 8.55 -13.69 1.08
C GLY A 41 8.80 -12.67 -0.04
N PRO A 42 9.34 -11.48 0.28
CA PRO A 42 9.46 -10.38 -0.69
C PRO A 42 10.36 -10.68 -1.90
N GLY A 43 11.24 -11.68 -1.82
CA GLY A 43 12.17 -12.01 -2.90
C GLY A 43 11.48 -12.64 -4.11
N ALA A 44 10.51 -13.53 -3.88
CA ALA A 44 9.83 -14.27 -4.95
C ALA A 44 8.45 -13.68 -5.29
N ILE A 45 7.67 -13.30 -4.27
CA ILE A 45 6.24 -12.98 -4.42
C ILE A 45 5.97 -11.89 -5.47
N PRO A 46 6.68 -10.73 -5.50
CA PRO A 46 6.37 -9.66 -6.46
C PRO A 46 6.51 -10.07 -7.93
N TRP A 47 7.42 -10.99 -8.24
CA TRP A 47 7.64 -11.47 -9.61
C TRP A 47 6.49 -12.33 -10.12
N PHE A 48 5.91 -13.14 -9.24
CA PHE A 48 4.74 -13.96 -9.58
C PHE A 48 3.43 -13.15 -9.54
N PHE A 49 3.36 -12.17 -8.65
CA PHE A 49 2.15 -11.38 -8.42
C PHE A 49 1.65 -10.66 -9.69
N VAL A 50 2.55 -10.16 -10.55
CA VAL A 50 2.18 -9.56 -11.84
C VAL A 50 1.48 -10.57 -12.75
N SER A 51 1.92 -11.84 -12.73
CA SER A 51 1.31 -12.88 -13.57
C SER A 51 -0.08 -13.32 -13.09
N GLU A 52 -0.35 -13.17 -11.79
CA GLU A 52 -1.64 -13.48 -11.16
C GLU A 52 -2.67 -12.34 -11.34
N LEU A 53 -2.21 -11.09 -11.36
CA LEU A 53 -3.09 -9.93 -11.54
C LEU A 53 -3.48 -9.67 -13.00
N PHE A 54 -2.56 -9.92 -13.94
CA PHE A 54 -2.74 -9.55 -15.34
C PHE A 54 -2.90 -10.77 -16.25
N GLY A 55 -3.93 -10.72 -17.10
CA GLY A 55 -4.13 -11.68 -18.18
C GLY A 55 -3.03 -11.57 -19.26
N SER A 56 -2.91 -12.60 -20.09
CA SER A 56 -1.82 -12.78 -21.07
C SER A 56 -1.56 -11.56 -21.96
N GLY A 57 -2.61 -10.85 -22.39
CA GLY A 57 -2.48 -9.68 -23.26
C GLY A 57 -1.80 -8.45 -22.62
N ALA A 58 -1.98 -8.22 -21.32
CA ALA A 58 -1.42 -7.05 -20.62
C ALA A 58 -0.19 -7.40 -19.76
N ARG A 59 0.07 -8.69 -19.54
CA ARG A 59 1.14 -9.18 -18.66
C ARG A 59 2.53 -8.71 -19.09
N GLY A 60 2.81 -8.69 -20.40
CA GLY A 60 4.11 -8.25 -20.91
C GLY A 60 4.43 -6.81 -20.55
N GLY A 61 3.49 -5.89 -20.78
CA GLY A 61 3.65 -4.47 -20.45
C GLY A 61 3.67 -4.21 -18.94
N ALA A 62 2.88 -4.94 -18.15
CA ALA A 62 2.92 -4.83 -16.70
C ALA A 62 4.29 -5.28 -16.14
N ASN A 63 4.85 -6.37 -16.68
CA ASN A 63 6.12 -6.92 -16.22
C ASN A 63 7.32 -6.01 -16.58
N SER A 64 7.28 -5.35 -17.74
CA SER A 64 8.34 -4.40 -18.13
C SER A 64 8.37 -3.17 -17.24
N VAL A 65 7.22 -2.59 -16.91
CA VAL A 65 7.14 -1.46 -15.97
C VAL A 65 7.56 -1.88 -14.56
N ALA A 66 7.10 -3.04 -14.09
CA ALA A 66 7.51 -3.58 -12.79
C ALA A 66 9.04 -3.80 -12.70
N ALA A 67 9.63 -4.38 -13.74
CA ALA A 67 11.08 -4.58 -13.84
C ALA A 67 11.82 -3.23 -13.88
N MET A 68 11.35 -2.25 -14.66
CA MET A 68 11.97 -0.94 -14.74
C MET A 68 11.99 -0.24 -13.38
N VAL A 69 10.86 -0.26 -12.65
CA VAL A 69 10.78 0.32 -11.30
C VAL A 69 11.69 -0.44 -10.33
N ASN A 70 11.75 -1.78 -10.41
CA ASN A 70 12.63 -2.60 -9.59
C ASN A 70 14.11 -2.25 -9.80
N TRP A 71 14.58 -2.24 -11.05
CA TRP A 71 15.97 -1.91 -11.37
C TRP A 71 16.32 -0.46 -11.05
N SER A 72 15.40 0.49 -11.30
CA SER A 72 15.61 1.89 -10.94
C SER A 72 15.76 2.07 -9.42
N THR A 73 14.92 1.39 -8.64
CA THR A 73 15.00 1.42 -7.17
C THR A 73 16.30 0.77 -6.69
N ASN A 74 16.75 -0.32 -7.32
CA ASN A 74 18.01 -0.97 -7.00
C ASN A 74 19.21 -0.02 -7.22
N VAL A 75 19.26 0.68 -8.35
CA VAL A 75 20.29 1.68 -8.64
C VAL A 75 20.26 2.80 -7.60
N LEU A 76 19.07 3.31 -7.28
CA LEU A 76 18.87 4.37 -6.29
C LEU A 76 19.43 3.95 -4.92
N VAL A 77 19.00 2.80 -4.42
CA VAL A 77 19.45 2.28 -3.12
C VAL A 77 20.96 2.05 -3.12
N SER A 78 21.51 1.45 -4.18
CA SER A 78 22.94 1.18 -4.28
C SER A 78 23.79 2.45 -4.29
N PHE A 79 23.28 3.53 -4.89
CA PHE A 79 23.96 4.83 -4.92
C PHE A 79 23.91 5.54 -3.56
N PHE A 80 22.75 5.57 -2.90
CA PHE A 80 22.56 6.29 -1.64
C PHE A 80 23.04 5.52 -0.42
N PHE A 81 23.04 4.18 -0.45
CA PHE A 81 23.37 3.35 0.71
C PHE A 81 24.73 3.67 1.33
N PRO A 82 25.84 3.79 0.57
CA PRO A 82 27.14 4.13 1.16
C PRO A 82 27.14 5.49 1.88
N MET A 83 26.42 6.48 1.36
CA MET A 83 26.29 7.80 1.97
C MET A 83 25.53 7.71 3.31
N LEU A 84 24.38 7.02 3.31
CA LEU A 84 23.58 6.81 4.51
C LEU A 84 24.31 5.96 5.56
N ALA A 85 25.01 4.91 5.13
CA ALA A 85 25.78 4.03 6.01
C ALA A 85 26.92 4.77 6.71
N ARG A 86 27.56 5.75 6.06
CA ARG A 86 28.57 6.61 6.72
C ARG A 86 27.95 7.55 7.75
N ALA A 87 26.79 8.13 7.45
CA ALA A 87 26.12 9.07 8.34
C ALA A 87 25.49 8.39 9.57
N MET A 88 24.87 7.22 9.37
CA MET A 88 24.05 6.54 10.39
C MET A 88 24.66 5.25 10.94
N LYS A 89 25.78 4.77 10.39
CA LYS A 89 26.42 3.50 10.79
C LYS A 89 25.39 2.35 10.81
N GLN A 90 25.31 1.60 11.91
CA GLN A 90 24.36 0.50 12.10
C GLN A 90 22.88 0.91 12.04
N TYR A 91 22.56 2.17 12.32
CA TYR A 91 21.17 2.64 12.33
C TYR A 91 20.56 2.77 10.93
N VAL A 92 21.37 2.71 9.85
CA VAL A 92 20.87 2.70 8.46
C VAL A 92 19.87 1.58 8.21
N PHE A 93 20.05 0.44 8.89
CA PHE A 93 19.14 -0.69 8.78
C PHE A 93 17.72 -0.39 9.30
N LEU A 94 17.54 0.59 10.19
CA LEU A 94 16.23 1.01 10.67
C LEU A 94 15.36 1.64 9.58
N ILE A 95 15.98 2.34 8.61
CA ILE A 95 15.26 2.88 7.44
C ILE A 95 14.62 1.72 6.67
N PHE A 96 15.40 0.67 6.41
CA PHE A 96 14.89 -0.54 5.77
C PHE A 96 13.83 -1.22 6.64
N THR A 97 14.04 -1.35 7.95
CA THR A 97 13.02 -1.91 8.87
C THR A 97 11.69 -1.15 8.78
N PHE A 98 11.71 0.19 8.76
CA PHE A 98 10.52 1.00 8.60
C PHE A 98 9.84 0.76 7.24
N SER A 99 10.62 0.74 6.15
CA SER A 99 10.11 0.41 4.83
C SER A 99 9.47 -0.99 4.79
N LEU A 100 10.09 -1.99 5.44
CA LEU A 100 9.51 -3.34 5.57
C LEU A 100 8.14 -3.31 6.26
N VAL A 101 8.04 -2.62 7.38
CA VAL A 101 6.78 -2.50 8.14
C VAL A 101 5.72 -1.79 7.28
N PHE A 102 6.07 -0.69 6.64
CA PHE A 102 5.19 0.01 5.71
C PHE A 102 4.70 -0.91 4.58
N PHE A 103 5.59 -1.69 3.95
CA PHE A 103 5.19 -2.62 2.89
C PHE A 103 4.33 -3.77 3.39
N ILE A 104 4.53 -4.25 4.62
CA ILE A 104 3.63 -5.24 5.24
C ILE A 104 2.22 -4.66 5.37
N PHE A 105 2.08 -3.45 5.93
CA PHE A 105 0.78 -2.78 6.03
C PHE A 105 0.15 -2.51 4.67
N PHE A 106 0.94 -2.02 3.72
CA PHE A 106 0.49 -1.78 2.35
C PHE A 106 -0.02 -3.09 1.71
N THR A 107 0.70 -4.19 1.88
CA THR A 107 0.31 -5.49 1.33
C THR A 107 -1.01 -5.96 1.95
N ILE A 108 -1.13 -5.93 3.28
CA ILE A 108 -2.35 -6.40 3.96
C ILE A 108 -3.61 -5.59 3.56
N ILE A 109 -3.46 -4.27 3.33
CA ILE A 109 -4.59 -3.38 3.06
C ILE A 109 -4.95 -3.33 1.57
N TYR A 110 -3.95 -3.27 0.68
CA TYR A 110 -4.15 -2.95 -0.73
C TYR A 110 -3.98 -4.14 -1.68
N VAL A 111 -3.31 -5.21 -1.26
CA VAL A 111 -3.13 -6.40 -2.10
C VAL A 111 -4.30 -7.36 -1.89
N PRO A 112 -5.16 -7.57 -2.90
CA PRO A 112 -6.24 -8.53 -2.79
C PRO A 112 -5.66 -9.95 -2.77
N GLU A 113 -6.23 -10.82 -1.94
CA GLU A 113 -5.89 -12.25 -1.93
C GLU A 113 -6.19 -12.89 -3.31
N THR A 114 -5.12 -13.25 -4.02
CA THR A 114 -5.12 -13.88 -5.35
C THR A 114 -5.13 -15.41 -5.29
N LYS A 115 -4.82 -15.99 -4.12
CA LYS A 115 -4.68 -17.45 -3.95
C LYS A 115 -5.99 -18.18 -4.24
N GLY A 116 -5.96 -19.08 -5.22
CA GLY A 116 -7.07 -19.96 -5.56
C GLY A 116 -8.21 -19.31 -6.36
N LYS A 117 -8.01 -18.10 -6.91
CA LYS A 117 -8.97 -17.43 -7.80
C LYS A 117 -8.48 -17.45 -9.24
N THR A 118 -9.40 -17.51 -10.18
CA THR A 118 -9.09 -17.33 -11.60
C THR A 118 -8.74 -15.87 -11.89
N ILE A 119 -7.96 -15.63 -12.95
CA ILE A 119 -7.57 -14.26 -13.35
C ILE A 119 -8.83 -13.43 -13.68
N GLU A 120 -9.86 -14.08 -14.24
CA GLU A 120 -11.14 -13.50 -14.57
C GLU A 120 -11.89 -13.02 -13.32
N GLU A 121 -11.90 -13.81 -12.24
CA GLU A 121 -12.51 -13.44 -10.95
C GLU A 121 -11.77 -12.28 -10.28
N ILE A 122 -10.44 -12.27 -10.33
CA ILE A 122 -9.60 -11.18 -9.80
C ILE A 122 -9.92 -9.88 -10.55
N GLN A 123 -9.98 -9.94 -11.89
CA GLN A 123 -10.33 -8.78 -12.71
C GLN A 123 -11.77 -8.32 -12.51
N ALA A 124 -12.73 -9.25 -12.32
CA ALA A 124 -14.12 -8.92 -12.03
C ALA A 124 -14.27 -8.22 -10.68
N GLY A 125 -13.55 -8.67 -9.63
CA GLY A 125 -13.49 -7.99 -8.33
C GLY A 125 -12.93 -6.57 -8.42
N MET A 126 -11.85 -6.39 -9.18
CA MET A 126 -11.27 -5.06 -9.43
C MET A 126 -12.21 -4.13 -10.21
N LYS A 127 -12.92 -4.65 -11.23
CA LYS A 127 -13.93 -3.90 -12.00
C LYS A 127 -15.17 -3.55 -11.17
N ARG A 128 -15.61 -4.44 -10.29
CA ARG A 128 -16.75 -4.20 -9.37
C ARG A 128 -16.44 -3.10 -8.37
N SER A 129 -15.22 -3.06 -7.81
CA SER A 129 -14.76 -1.98 -6.93
C SER A 129 -14.80 -0.61 -7.63
N LYS A 130 -14.32 -0.50 -8.87
CA LYS A 130 -14.40 0.75 -9.66
C LYS A 130 -15.84 1.20 -9.95
N ARG A 131 -16.76 0.27 -10.21
CA ARG A 131 -18.17 0.59 -10.48
C ARG A 131 -18.95 1.00 -9.24
N VAL A 132 -18.71 0.37 -8.09
CA VAL A 132 -19.35 0.75 -6.82
C VAL A 132 -18.91 2.16 -6.40
N SER A 133 -17.63 2.50 -6.52
CA SER A 133 -17.15 3.86 -6.22
C SER A 133 -17.73 4.93 -7.16
N ALA A 134 -17.86 4.61 -8.45
CA ALA A 134 -18.48 5.52 -9.42
C ALA A 134 -20.00 5.67 -9.22
N GLN A 135 -20.69 4.58 -8.85
CA GLN A 135 -22.13 4.59 -8.62
C GLN A 135 -22.50 5.26 -7.30
N THR A 136 -21.68 5.11 -6.24
CA THR A 136 -21.84 5.84 -4.97
C THR A 136 -21.57 7.33 -5.13
N ALA A 137 -20.57 7.73 -5.92
CA ALA A 137 -20.31 9.13 -6.24
C ALA A 137 -21.46 9.76 -7.06
N THR A 138 -22.00 9.01 -8.03
CA THR A 138 -23.15 9.45 -8.83
C THR A 138 -24.42 9.53 -7.98
N ALA A 139 -24.69 8.54 -7.11
CA ALA A 139 -25.83 8.54 -6.20
C ALA A 139 -25.75 9.65 -5.14
N ALA A 140 -24.56 9.95 -4.60
CA ALA A 140 -24.35 11.07 -3.69
C ALA A 140 -24.59 12.43 -4.38
N THR A 141 -24.18 12.57 -5.65
CA THR A 141 -24.43 13.77 -6.45
C THR A 141 -25.92 13.93 -6.77
N THR A 142 -26.62 12.85 -7.12
CA THR A 142 -28.07 12.86 -7.35
C THR A 142 -28.85 13.12 -6.06
N ALA A 143 -28.45 12.56 -4.93
CA ALA A 143 -29.09 12.83 -3.63
C ALA A 143 -28.92 14.29 -3.18
N ALA A 144 -27.75 14.89 -3.44
CA ALA A 144 -27.51 16.31 -3.18
C ALA A 144 -28.36 17.22 -4.09
N ALA A 145 -28.52 16.86 -5.37
CA ALA A 145 -29.37 17.58 -6.31
C ALA A 145 -30.87 17.49 -5.92
N THR A 146 -31.36 16.31 -5.53
CA THR A 146 -32.76 16.13 -5.07
C THR A 146 -33.06 16.90 -3.79
N LYS A 147 -32.09 17.00 -2.87
CA LYS A 147 -32.25 17.79 -1.64
C LYS A 147 -32.33 19.30 -1.93
N ALA A 148 -31.55 19.81 -2.88
CA ALA A 148 -31.61 21.21 -3.30
C ALA A 148 -32.95 21.59 -3.97
N THR A 149 -33.50 20.68 -4.78
CA THR A 149 -34.80 20.89 -5.45
C THR A 149 -35.98 20.87 -4.46
N ASN A 150 -35.96 20.00 -3.44
CA ASN A 150 -37.04 19.93 -2.45
C ASN A 150 -37.06 21.11 -1.46
N THR A 151 -35.92 21.77 -1.23
CA THR A 151 -35.87 23.04 -0.47
C THR A 151 -36.42 24.25 -1.24
N SER A 152 -36.45 24.18 -2.57
CA SER A 152 -37.04 25.24 -3.42
C SER A 152 -38.57 25.11 -3.53
N GLY A 153 -39.11 23.89 -3.58
CA GLY A 153 -40.55 23.64 -3.68
C GLY A 153 -41.36 23.91 -2.40
N ALA A 154 -40.71 23.93 -1.22
CA ALA A 154 -41.38 24.23 0.04
C ALA A 154 -41.72 25.72 0.24
N ALA A 155 -41.11 26.63 -0.54
CA ALA A 155 -41.34 28.07 -0.45
C ALA A 155 -42.58 28.55 -1.24
N THR A 156 -43.12 27.72 -2.14
CA THR A 156 -44.21 28.13 -3.07
C THR A 156 -45.62 27.75 -2.64
N ASN A 157 -45.81 27.04 -1.52
CA ASN A 157 -47.15 26.58 -1.10
C ASN A 157 -47.70 27.24 0.17
N VAL A 158 -47.15 28.39 0.58
CA VAL A 158 -47.62 29.16 1.76
C VAL A 158 -48.44 30.41 1.37
N SER A 159 -48.58 30.72 0.08
CA SER A 159 -49.29 31.94 -0.38
C SER A 159 -50.76 31.74 -0.80
N GLY A 160 -51.37 30.58 -0.55
CA GLY A 160 -52.71 30.23 -1.06
C GLY A 160 -53.89 30.27 -0.08
N GLU A 161 -53.67 30.45 1.22
CA GLU A 161 -54.74 30.37 2.22
C GLU A 161 -54.63 31.51 3.24
N SER A 162 -55.30 32.64 2.97
CA SER A 162 -55.94 33.51 3.98
C SER A 162 -56.25 34.87 3.36
N THR A 163 -57.45 35.04 2.80
CA THR A 163 -58.28 36.26 2.97
C THR A 163 -59.68 36.02 2.42
N ALA A 164 -60.39 35.11 3.07
CA ALA A 164 -61.85 35.15 3.13
C ALA A 164 -62.24 35.58 4.55
N ALA A 165 -62.27 36.88 4.83
CA ALA A 165 -62.99 37.45 5.98
C ALA A 165 -63.08 38.99 5.93
N SER A 166 -64.33 39.49 6.04
CA SER A 166 -64.77 40.85 6.43
C SER A 166 -64.42 42.01 5.47
N LYS A 167 -65.34 42.70 4.78
CA LYS A 167 -66.67 43.24 5.15
C LYS A 167 -66.69 43.89 6.54
N ALA A 168 -66.41 45.19 6.58
CA ALA A 168 -67.18 46.28 7.22
C ALA A 168 -66.45 47.60 6.97
#